data_AF-A0A081BQZ4-F1
#
_entry.id   AF-A0A081BQZ4-F1
#
_cell.length_a   1.000
_cell.length_b   1.000
_cell.length_c   1.000
_cell.angle_alpha   90.00
_cell.angle_beta   90.00
_cell.angle_gamma   90.00
#
_symmetry.space_group_name_H-M   'P 1'
#
loop_
_entity.id
_entity.type
_entity.pdbx_description
1 polymer ?
#
loop_
_entity_poly.entity_id
_entity_poly.type
_entity_poly.pdbx_seq_one_letter_code
_entity_poly.pdbx_strand_id
1 'polypeptide(L)'
;MNATAYPEVDRDLMIDDLSYQDARDYVLKFLTSEKKTIKALQEKEQELQKWNERLAFAERSGNPAQTQQVKDHLHRLIQERDTLKAEKDALQRKTTILKEKLQAKPKDADVASSVRAERLLADFEQLVDVDEYKLNEAMKDQEAEDELAKLKAKLSYQ
;
A
#
# COMPACT_ATOMS: atom_id res chain seq x y z
N MET A 1 -10.14 -26.32 27.44
CA MET A 1 -9.26 -26.51 26.27
C MET A 1 -9.43 -25.28 25.39
N ASN A 2 -8.54 -24.30 25.51
CA ASN A 2 -8.56 -23.09 24.67
C ASN A 2 -7.81 -23.42 23.38
N ALA A 3 -8.55 -23.62 22.29
CA ALA A 3 -7.97 -23.57 20.96
C ALA A 3 -7.54 -22.12 20.73
N THR A 4 -6.24 -21.86 20.76
CA THR A 4 -5.64 -20.66 20.16
C THR A 4 -5.95 -20.73 18.68
N ALA A 5 -7.08 -20.15 18.28
CA ALA A 5 -7.36 -19.84 16.89
C ALA A 5 -6.32 -18.81 16.47
N TYR A 6 -5.25 -19.27 15.82
CA TYR A 6 -4.40 -18.38 15.05
C TYR A 6 -5.32 -17.60 14.12
N PRO A 7 -5.23 -16.25 14.06
CA PRO A 7 -6.04 -15.50 13.11
C PRO A 7 -5.70 -16.05 11.73
N GLU A 8 -6.69 -16.63 11.05
CA GLU A 8 -6.53 -17.03 9.64
C GLU A 8 -6.08 -15.78 8.90
N VAL A 9 -4.83 -15.79 8.44
CA VAL A 9 -4.28 -14.65 7.73
C VAL A 9 -4.98 -14.61 6.39
N ASP A 10 -5.83 -13.60 6.19
CA ASP A 10 -6.53 -13.39 4.94
C ASP A 10 -5.49 -13.12 3.85
N ARG A 11 -5.26 -14.14 3.02
CA ARG A 11 -4.24 -14.13 1.96
C ARG A 11 -4.49 -13.00 0.96
N ASP A 12 -5.73 -12.55 0.84
CA ASP A 12 -6.09 -11.45 -0.04
C ASP A 12 -5.52 -10.10 0.43
N LEU A 13 -5.09 -9.99 1.69
CA LEU A 13 -4.53 -8.78 2.30
C LEU A 13 -2.99 -8.76 2.32
N MET A 14 -2.33 -9.79 1.79
CA MET A 14 -0.87 -9.89 1.74
C MET A 14 -0.32 -9.15 0.52
N ILE A 15 0.03 -7.88 0.68
CA ILE A 15 0.73 -7.08 -0.34
C ILE A 15 2.15 -6.67 0.10
N ASP A 16 2.58 -7.17 1.25
CA ASP A 16 3.79 -6.73 1.96
C ASP A 16 5.06 -7.13 1.16
N ASP A 17 5.04 -8.30 0.51
CA ASP A 17 6.14 -8.84 -0.31
C ASP A 17 6.14 -8.33 -1.77
N LEU A 18 5.11 -7.59 -2.20
CA LEU A 18 5.00 -7.10 -3.58
C LEU A 18 5.79 -5.82 -3.80
N SER A 19 6.18 -5.50 -5.03
CA SER A 19 6.68 -4.15 -5.36
C SER A 19 5.56 -3.11 -5.18
N TYR A 20 5.90 -1.81 -5.07
CA TYR A 20 4.84 -0.78 -4.96
C TYR A 20 3.92 -0.78 -6.20
N GLN A 21 4.48 -0.98 -7.39
CA GLN A 21 3.70 -1.08 -8.63
C GLN A 21 2.76 -2.29 -8.65
N ASP A 22 3.28 -3.47 -8.28
CA ASP A 22 2.47 -4.71 -8.25
C ASP A 22 1.38 -4.64 -7.17
N ALA A 23 1.72 -4.10 -5.99
CA ALA A 23 0.76 -3.86 -4.92
C ALA A 23 -0.35 -2.90 -5.38
N ARG A 24 0.00 -1.81 -6.08
CA ARG A 24 -0.97 -0.85 -6.63
C ARG A 24 -1.92 -1.51 -7.64
N ASP A 25 -1.39 -2.29 -8.56
CA ASP A 25 -2.20 -2.98 -9.57
C ASP A 25 -3.10 -4.05 -8.93
N TYR A 26 -2.60 -4.72 -7.90
CA TYR A 26 -3.39 -5.65 -7.09
C TYR A 26 -4.55 -4.93 -6.38
N VAL A 27 -4.31 -3.83 -5.66
CA VAL A 27 -5.38 -3.02 -5.05
C VAL A 27 -6.39 -2.51 -6.09
N LEU A 28 -5.93 -2.16 -7.30
CA LEU A 28 -6.79 -1.70 -8.38
C LEU A 28 -7.76 -2.79 -8.88
N LYS A 29 -7.36 -4.07 -8.86
CA LYS A 29 -8.26 -5.20 -9.17
C LYS A 29 -9.38 -5.33 -8.13
N PHE A 30 -9.06 -5.18 -6.84
CA PHE A 30 -10.07 -5.18 -5.78
C PHE A 30 -11.03 -4.00 -5.90
N LEU A 31 -10.52 -2.79 -6.15
CA LEU A 31 -11.34 -1.61 -6.42
C LEU A 31 -12.26 -1.76 -7.62
N THR A 32 -11.75 -2.39 -8.69
CA THR A 32 -12.54 -2.66 -9.89
C THR A 32 -13.66 -3.67 -9.59
N SER A 33 -13.35 -4.70 -8.80
CA SER A 33 -14.32 -5.70 -8.37
C SER A 33 -15.39 -5.09 -7.48
N GLU A 34 -15.00 -4.28 -6.49
CA GLU A 34 -15.93 -3.50 -5.64
C GLU A 34 -16.88 -2.64 -6.49
N LYS A 35 -16.35 -1.89 -7.47
CA LYS A 35 -17.19 -1.09 -8.38
C LYS A 35 -18.14 -1.93 -9.23
N LYS A 36 -17.72 -3.11 -9.69
CA LYS A 36 -18.58 -4.03 -10.44
C LYS A 36 -19.72 -4.55 -9.55
N THR A 37 -19.42 -4.96 -8.32
CA THR A 37 -20.42 -5.43 -7.35
C THR A 37 -21.41 -4.32 -7.00
N ILE A 38 -20.95 -3.07 -6.84
CA ILE A 38 -21.85 -1.91 -6.63
C ILE A 38 -22.81 -1.72 -7.82
N LYS A 39 -22.31 -1.80 -9.05
CA LYS A 39 -23.17 -1.69 -10.25
C LYS A 39 -24.20 -2.82 -10.33
N ALA A 40 -23.76 -4.06 -10.10
CA ALA A 40 -24.64 -5.21 -10.09
C ALA A 40 -25.73 -5.08 -9.01
N LEU A 41 -25.39 -4.54 -7.84
CA LEU A 41 -26.34 -4.27 -6.77
C LEU A 41 -27.37 -3.19 -7.18
N GLN A 42 -26.93 -2.10 -7.82
CA GLN A 42 -27.84 -1.07 -8.35
C GLN A 42 -28.79 -1.63 -9.42
N GLU A 43 -28.29 -2.46 -10.32
CA GLU A 43 -29.12 -3.12 -11.33
C GLU A 43 -30.17 -4.03 -10.69
N LYS A 44 -29.78 -4.78 -9.65
CA LYS A 44 -30.69 -5.65 -8.88
C LYS A 44 -31.73 -4.86 -8.08
N GLU A 45 -31.37 -3.71 -7.51
CA GLU A 45 -32.32 -2.83 -6.84
C GLU A 45 -33.37 -2.27 -7.81
N GLN A 46 -32.95 -1.87 -9.02
CA GLN A 46 -33.87 -1.44 -10.08
C GLN A 46 -34.78 -2.60 -10.56
N GLU A 47 -34.23 -3.81 -10.68
CA GLU A 47 -35.00 -5.00 -11.03
C GLU A 47 -36.05 -5.30 -9.95
N LEU A 48 -35.67 -5.27 -8.67
CA LEU A 48 -36.59 -5.43 -7.54
C LEU A 48 -37.73 -4.40 -7.57
N GLN A 49 -37.43 -3.13 -7.86
CA GLN A 49 -38.46 -2.10 -7.97
C GLN A 49 -39.48 -2.42 -9.06
N LYS A 50 -39.02 -2.81 -10.26
CA LYS A 50 -39.90 -3.22 -11.37
C LYS A 50 -40.77 -4.42 -11.01
N TRP A 51 -40.21 -5.41 -10.31
CA TRP A 51 -40.96 -6.59 -9.90
C TRP A 51 -41.94 -6.32 -8.76
N ASN A 52 -41.65 -5.36 -7.88
CA ASN A 52 -42.61 -4.89 -6.87
C ASN A 52 -43.81 -4.19 -7.52
N GLU A 53 -43.60 -3.40 -8.57
CA GLU A 53 -44.70 -2.82 -9.36
C GLU A 53 -45.54 -3.90 -10.04
N ARG A 54 -44.89 -4.94 -10.59
CA ARG A 54 -45.57 -6.12 -11.15
C ARG A 54 -46.36 -6.89 -10.09
N LEU A 55 -45.86 -6.98 -8.86
CA LEU A 55 -46.57 -7.62 -7.77
C LEU A 55 -47.85 -6.85 -7.46
N ALA A 56 -47.77 -5.52 -7.33
CA ALA A 56 -48.93 -4.67 -7.09
C ALA A 56 -49.98 -4.80 -8.21
N PHE A 57 -49.54 -4.92 -9.47
CA PHE A 57 -50.44 -5.21 -10.59
C PHE A 57 -51.08 -6.59 -10.49
N ALA A 58 -50.31 -7.64 -10.19
CA ALA A 58 -50.81 -9.00 -10.04
C ALA A 58 -51.84 -9.10 -8.91
N GLU A 59 -51.57 -8.46 -7.76
CA GLU A 59 -52.49 -8.40 -6.63
C GLU A 59 -53.81 -7.69 -6.98
N ARG A 60 -53.75 -6.59 -7.74
CA ARG A 60 -54.96 -5.89 -8.23
C ARG A 60 -55.74 -6.70 -9.27
N SER A 61 -55.05 -7.49 -10.09
CA SER A 61 -55.68 -8.34 -11.11
C SER A 61 -56.44 -9.54 -10.52
N GLY A 62 -56.23 -9.87 -9.25
CA GLY A 62 -56.91 -10.95 -8.56
C GLY A 62 -56.50 -12.36 -9.02
N ASN A 63 -55.36 -12.51 -9.71
CA ASN A 63 -54.85 -13.81 -10.14
C ASN A 63 -53.80 -14.36 -9.14
N PRO A 64 -54.19 -15.28 -8.24
CA PRO A 64 -53.31 -15.77 -7.18
C PRO A 64 -52.10 -16.54 -7.70
N ALA A 65 -52.22 -17.24 -8.84
CA ALA A 65 -51.11 -17.98 -9.42
C ALA A 65 -50.01 -17.03 -9.93
N GLN A 66 -50.41 -15.93 -10.57
CA GLN A 66 -49.48 -14.90 -11.03
C GLN A 66 -48.84 -14.15 -9.86
N THR A 67 -49.61 -13.82 -8.82
CA THR A 67 -49.08 -13.21 -7.59
C THR A 67 -48.03 -14.11 -6.93
N GLN A 68 -48.27 -15.42 -6.84
CA GLN A 68 -47.30 -16.34 -6.24
C GLN A 68 -46.00 -16.42 -7.07
N GLN A 69 -46.10 -16.54 -8.40
CA GLN A 69 -44.93 -16.55 -9.27
C GLN A 69 -44.07 -15.29 -9.12
N VAL A 70 -44.71 -14.12 -9.04
CA VAL A 70 -44.01 -12.84 -8.83
C VAL A 70 -43.35 -12.80 -7.44
N LYS A 71 -44.03 -13.28 -6.39
CA LYS A 71 -43.46 -13.37 -5.03
C LYS A 71 -42.24 -14.28 -4.98
N ASP A 72 -42.30 -15.45 -5.61
CA ASP A 72 -41.17 -16.39 -5.65
C ASP A 72 -39.97 -15.78 -6.38
N HIS A 73 -40.22 -15.04 -7.46
CA HIS A 73 -39.17 -14.34 -8.21
C HIS A 73 -38.56 -13.19 -7.40
N LEU A 74 -39.39 -12.37 -6.75
CA LEU A 74 -38.93 -11.32 -5.83
C LEU A 74 -38.08 -11.89 -4.70
N HIS A 75 -38.46 -13.06 -4.15
CA HIS A 75 -37.69 -13.70 -3.09
C HIS A 75 -36.27 -14.07 -3.56
N ARG A 76 -36.13 -14.63 -4.76
CA ARG A 76 -34.80 -14.93 -5.34
C ARG A 76 -33.98 -13.66 -5.56
N LEU A 77 -34.59 -12.61 -6.11
CA LEU A 77 -33.91 -11.34 -6.33
C LEU A 77 -33.45 -10.69 -5.00
N ILE A 78 -34.25 -10.82 -3.93
CA ILE A 78 -33.87 -10.35 -2.59
C ILE A 78 -32.65 -11.12 -2.09
N GLN A 79 -32.63 -12.45 -2.21
CA GLN A 79 -31.50 -13.28 -1.80
C GLN A 79 -30.22 -12.95 -2.58
N GLU A 80 -30.33 -12.76 -3.90
CA GLU A 80 -29.22 -12.34 -4.75
C GLU A 80 -28.68 -10.97 -4.34
N ARG A 81 -29.57 -10.01 -4.08
CA ARG A 81 -29.20 -8.66 -3.61
C ARG A 81 -28.51 -8.71 -2.25
N ASP A 82 -29.00 -9.52 -1.31
CA ASP A 82 -28.40 -9.66 0.01
C ASP A 82 -27.01 -10.31 -0.06
N THR A 83 -26.84 -11.28 -0.97
CA THR A 83 -25.54 -11.89 -1.26
C THR A 83 -24.55 -10.86 -1.83
N LEU A 84 -24.97 -10.09 -2.84
CA LEU A 84 -24.16 -9.01 -3.42
C LEU A 84 -23.81 -7.91 -2.40
N LYS A 85 -24.74 -7.63 -1.46
CA LYS A 85 -24.50 -6.66 -0.39
C LYS A 85 -23.44 -7.17 0.59
N ALA A 86 -23.52 -8.43 1.00
CA ALA A 86 -22.50 -9.04 1.84
C ALA A 86 -21.13 -9.07 1.15
N GLU A 87 -21.08 -9.41 -0.14
CA GLU A 87 -19.85 -9.38 -0.94
C GLU A 87 -19.28 -7.97 -1.04
N LYS A 88 -20.12 -6.96 -1.31
CA LYS A 88 -19.70 -5.56 -1.32
C LYS A 88 -19.09 -5.16 0.02
N ASP A 89 -19.75 -5.46 1.14
CA ASP A 89 -19.27 -5.08 2.46
C ASP A 89 -17.92 -5.77 2.78
N ALA A 90 -17.75 -7.02 2.36
CA ALA A 90 -16.48 -7.74 2.48
C ALA A 90 -15.38 -7.10 1.61
N LEU A 91 -15.66 -6.84 0.33
CA LEU A 91 -14.73 -6.19 -0.59
C LEU A 91 -14.35 -4.79 -0.14
N GLN A 92 -15.29 -4.02 0.41
CA GLN A 92 -15.04 -2.67 0.92
C GLN A 92 -14.09 -2.71 2.12
N ARG A 93 -14.29 -3.64 3.07
CA ARG A 93 -13.35 -3.84 4.19
C ARG A 93 -11.95 -4.20 3.70
N LYS A 94 -11.85 -5.18 2.79
CA LYS A 94 -10.57 -5.59 2.20
C LYS A 94 -9.88 -4.42 1.48
N THR A 95 -10.64 -3.67 0.70
CA THR A 95 -10.13 -2.52 -0.07
C THR A 95 -9.65 -1.40 0.84
N THR A 96 -10.32 -1.13 1.95
CA THR A 96 -9.86 -0.15 2.95
C THR A 96 -8.50 -0.55 3.52
N ILE A 97 -8.37 -1.79 3.99
CA ILE A 97 -7.11 -2.31 4.54
C ILE A 97 -5.99 -2.28 3.49
N LEU A 98 -6.28 -2.72 2.27
CA LEU A 98 -5.33 -2.72 1.16
C LEU A 98 -4.87 -1.30 0.78
N LYS A 99 -5.76 -0.31 0.82
CA LYS A 99 -5.40 1.10 0.60
C LYS A 99 -4.49 1.62 1.69
N GLU A 100 -4.80 1.34 2.96
CA GLU A 100 -3.97 1.75 4.09
C GLU A 100 -2.57 1.13 4.01
N LYS A 101 -2.49 -0.17 3.72
CA LYS A 101 -1.21 -0.86 3.50
C LYS A 101 -0.42 -0.27 2.31
N LEU A 102 -1.09 0.02 1.20
CA LEU A 102 -0.44 0.60 0.03
C LEU A 102 0.08 2.02 0.31
N GLN A 103 -0.63 2.81 1.10
CA GLN A 103 -0.19 4.15 1.50
C GLN A 103 1.03 4.12 2.43
N ALA A 104 1.11 3.11 3.30
CA ALA A 104 2.26 2.92 4.20
C ALA A 104 3.50 2.37 3.47
N LYS A 105 3.34 1.84 2.25
CA LYS A 105 4.43 1.23 1.51
C LYS A 105 5.34 2.31 0.88
N PRO A 106 6.67 2.24 1.07
CA PRO A 106 7.59 3.20 0.47
C PRO A 106 7.46 3.12 -1.05
N LYS A 107 7.32 4.28 -1.69
CA LYS A 107 7.30 4.38 -3.15
C LYS A 107 8.71 4.11 -3.65
N ASP A 108 8.85 3.45 -4.79
CA ASP A 108 10.17 3.16 -5.38
C ASP A 108 11.02 4.44 -5.60
N ALA A 109 10.38 5.61 -5.72
CA ALA A 109 11.04 6.92 -5.77
C ALA A 109 11.67 7.36 -4.43
N ASP A 110 11.09 6.98 -3.28
CA ASP A 110 11.63 7.27 -1.95
C ASP A 110 12.77 6.32 -1.57
N VAL A 111 12.75 5.10 -2.10
CA VAL A 111 13.90 4.18 -1.97
C VAL A 111 15.08 4.71 -2.78
N ALA A 112 14.85 5.23 -3.98
CA ALA A 112 15.89 5.85 -4.80
C ALA A 112 16.46 7.14 -4.17
N SER A 113 15.66 7.92 -3.45
CA SER A 113 16.13 9.12 -2.73
C SER A 113 16.89 8.79 -1.45
N SER A 114 16.47 7.76 -0.69
CA SER A 114 17.21 7.23 0.47
C SER A 114 18.57 6.66 0.06
N VAL A 115 18.62 5.83 -0.98
CA VAL A 115 19.87 5.27 -1.52
C VAL A 115 20.79 6.39 -2.05
N ARG A 116 20.23 7.46 -2.60
CA ARG A 116 21.00 8.63 -3.04
C ARG A 116 21.54 9.45 -1.85
N ALA A 117 20.77 9.59 -0.77
CA ALA A 117 21.21 10.26 0.45
C ALA A 117 22.30 9.45 1.17
N GLU A 118 22.18 8.13 1.24
CA GLU A 118 23.20 7.22 1.77
C GLU A 118 24.49 7.28 0.94
N ARG A 119 24.37 7.35 -0.39
CA ARG A 119 25.53 7.50 -1.28
C ARG A 119 26.21 8.86 -1.12
N LEU A 120 25.44 9.94 -0.94
CA LEU A 120 25.99 11.27 -0.66
C LEU A 120 26.68 11.33 0.70
N LEU A 121 26.17 10.62 1.71
CA LEU A 121 26.83 10.50 3.02
C LEU A 121 28.15 9.74 2.91
N ALA A 122 28.17 8.62 2.17
CA ALA A 122 29.40 7.87 1.91
C ALA A 122 30.43 8.70 1.13
N ASP A 123 30.00 9.47 0.12
CA ASP A 123 30.86 10.39 -0.62
C ASP A 123 31.40 11.52 0.28
N PHE A 124 30.63 11.95 1.29
CA PHE A 124 31.04 12.98 2.25
C PHE A 124 32.04 12.44 3.28
N GLU A 125 31.81 11.25 3.83
CA GLU A 125 32.75 10.55 4.72
C GLU A 125 34.10 10.35 4.02
N GLN A 126 34.09 9.93 2.75
CA GLN A 126 35.31 9.75 1.97
C GLN A 126 36.05 11.08 1.70
N LEU A 127 35.35 12.20 1.57
CA LEU A 127 35.97 13.52 1.39
C LEU A 127 36.61 14.02 2.69
N VAL A 128 35.93 13.84 3.81
CA VAL A 128 36.42 14.24 5.14
C VAL A 128 37.68 13.44 5.51
N ASP A 129 37.70 12.13 5.24
CA ASP A 129 38.87 11.28 5.50
C ASP A 129 40.11 11.68 4.66
N VAL A 130 39.89 12.11 3.41
CA VAL A 130 40.98 12.56 2.53
C VAL A 130 41.56 13.90 2.98
N ASP A 131 40.72 14.81 3.45
CA ASP A 131 41.16 16.12 3.95
C ASP A 131 41.86 16.01 5.30
N GLU A 132 41.44 15.09 6.17
CA GLU A 132 42.10 14.81 7.45
C GLU A 132 43.48 14.16 7.25
N TYR A 133 43.63 13.27 6.26
CA TYR A 133 44.93 12.71 5.89
C TYR A 133 45.91 13.77 5.38
N LYS A 134 45.46 14.64 4.47
CA LYS A 134 46.29 15.72 3.90
C LYS A 134 46.67 16.77 4.93
N LEU A 135 45.78 17.08 5.87
CA LEU A 135 46.06 18.01 6.96
C LEU A 135 47.14 17.44 7.90
N ASN A 136 47.06 16.15 8.23
CA ASN A 136 48.07 15.48 9.04
C ASN A 136 49.44 15.38 8.34
N GLU A 137 49.46 15.21 7.02
CA GLU A 137 50.70 15.21 6.24
C GLU A 137 51.36 16.60 6.24
N ALA A 138 50.57 17.65 5.98
CA ALA A 138 51.05 19.04 6.01
C ALA A 138 51.58 19.47 7.39
N MET A 139 50.96 19.01 8.48
CA MET A 139 51.45 19.27 9.84
C MET A 139 52.79 18.59 10.12
N LYS A 140 53.00 17.36 9.63
CA LYS A 140 54.28 16.65 9.79
C LYS A 140 55.41 17.28 9.00
N ASP A 141 55.14 17.75 7.79
CA ASP A 141 56.13 18.44 6.97
C ASP A 141 56.56 19.76 7.63
N GLN A 142 55.60 20.51 8.20
CA GLN A 142 55.91 21.74 8.92
C GLN A 142 56.73 21.48 10.20
N GLU A 143 56.43 20.42 10.96
CA GLU A 143 57.24 20.03 12.12
C GLU A 143 58.67 19.63 11.72
N ALA A 144 58.84 18.90 10.62
CA ALA A 144 60.14 18.52 10.10
C ALA A 144 60.98 19.73 9.66
N GLU A 145 60.36 20.73 9.03
CA GLU A 145 61.01 21.99 8.67
C GLU A 145 61.44 22.81 9.90
N ASP A 146 60.60 22.87 10.93
CA ASP A 146 60.90 23.56 12.18
C ASP A 146 62.07 22.90 12.95
N GLU A 147 62.16 21.57 12.94
CA GLU A 147 63.31 20.85 13.53
C GLU A 147 64.60 21.09 12.75
N LEU A 148 64.55 21.07 11.42
CA LEU A 148 65.69 21.40 10.56
C LEU A 148 66.17 22.84 10.77
N ALA A 149 65.24 23.79 10.92
CA ALA A 149 65.57 25.18 11.22
C ALA A 149 66.28 25.32 12.57
N LYS A 150 65.79 24.62 13.62
CA LYS A 150 66.44 24.59 14.95
C LYS A 150 67.84 23.97 14.91
N LEU A 151 68.02 22.90 14.14
CA LEU A 151 69.34 22.25 13.97
C LEU A 151 70.32 23.17 13.22
N LYS A 152 69.88 23.82 12.13
CA LYS A 152 70.70 24.80 11.41
C LYS A 152 71.09 25.98 12.30
N ALA A 153 70.17 26.51 13.10
CA ALA A 153 70.45 27.60 14.03
C ALA A 153 71.47 27.20 15.12
N LYS A 154 71.44 25.95 15.59
CA LYS A 154 72.44 25.42 16.53
C LYS A 154 73.82 25.24 15.88
N LEU A 155 73.87 24.81 14.63
CA LEU A 155 75.13 24.64 13.88
C LEU A 155 75.79 25.97 13.50
N SER A 156 75.01 27.04 13.31
CA SER A 156 75.54 28.38 13.03
C SER A 156 75.98 29.16 14.27
N TYR A 157 75.87 28.58 15.47
CA TYR A 157 76.31 29.17 16.74
C TYR A 157 77.56 28.48 17.33
N GLN A 158 78.21 27.62 16.55
CA GLN A 158 79.58 27.11 16.77
C GLN A 158 80.55 27.80 15.80
#